data_AF-A0A5P2HCX1-F1
#
_entry.id   AF-A0A5P2HCX1-F1
#
_cell.length_a   1.000
_cell.length_b   1.000
_cell.length_c   1.000
_cell.angle_alpha   90.00
_cell.angle_beta   90.00
_cell.angle_gamma   90.00
#
_symmetry.space_group_name_H-M   'P 1'
#
loop_
_entity.id
_entity.type
_entity.pdbx_description
1 polymer ?
#
loop_
_entity_poly.entity_id
_entity_poly.type
_entity_poly.pdbx_seq_one_letter_code
_entity_poly.pdbx_strand_id
1 'polypeptide(L)'
;MRRIAEDGIAQDGVASLPDTHGNPHGEATAEARAAAVAATIARKAIDQADHAMRNWTDPTPGPIRIGSPEHLRLFSNMLLQTHNPYKPAVIDWPKLAPDALRRVTSLPIWDIAVQTEGRASVRVHAFAGTVRDPLLRSALEMDGDEEARHKVVLSKLVEAYGIPLEPEPEYPVPADPEWGWLATGYSECIDSFAAFGLFAAAKQSGFFPAELVETFEPVIQEEGRHILFFVNWAAWYRRSLPWWRRPFYTLKVWRVWIHLIRERIGIAKGIDTGDSVQDANFPMNASGALTESLTPGALIDLCLVENERRMAGYDARLLRPDFVPRIARLVRRFVK
;
A
#
# COMPACT_ATOMS: atom_id res chain seq x y z
N MET A 1 -52.37 90.27 13.73
CA MET A 1 -52.93 90.47 12.37
C MET A 1 -52.77 89.17 11.59
N ARG A 2 -53.81 88.75 10.82
CA ARG A 2 -53.84 87.95 9.55
C ARG A 2 -52.76 86.88 9.26
N ARG A 3 -52.99 85.77 8.54
CA ARG A 3 -54.13 84.99 7.97
C ARG A 3 -53.49 83.64 7.47
N ILE A 4 -54.13 82.46 7.47
CA ILE A 4 -55.03 81.89 6.43
C ILE A 4 -54.47 82.06 5.00
N ALA A 5 -54.42 81.09 4.07
CA ALA A 5 -54.46 79.60 3.98
C ALA A 5 -54.31 79.24 2.47
N GLU A 6 -54.19 77.94 2.10
CA GLU A 6 -54.55 77.35 0.76
C GLU A 6 -53.80 77.90 -0.51
N ASP A 7 -53.55 77.22 -1.65
CA ASP A 7 -53.56 75.81 -2.13
C ASP A 7 -52.58 75.75 -3.37
N GLY A 8 -52.30 74.69 -4.14
CA GLY A 8 -52.71 73.26 -4.14
C GLY A 8 -52.44 72.54 -5.49
N ILE A 9 -52.56 71.20 -5.50
CA ILE A 9 -52.90 70.30 -6.65
C ILE A 9 -51.83 69.93 -7.74
N ALA A 10 -51.65 68.59 -7.94
CA ALA A 10 -51.20 67.84 -9.13
C ALA A 10 -49.71 67.93 -9.61
N GLN A 11 -49.08 66.90 -10.22
CA GLN A 11 -49.49 65.52 -10.59
C GLN A 11 -48.28 64.55 -10.77
N ASP A 12 -48.52 63.25 -10.58
CA ASP A 12 -47.90 62.02 -11.15
C ASP A 12 -46.46 62.00 -11.73
N GLY A 13 -45.64 61.04 -11.28
CA GLY A 13 -44.27 60.82 -11.81
C GLY A 13 -43.53 59.58 -11.30
N VAL A 14 -44.02 58.39 -11.66
CA VAL A 14 -43.41 57.02 -11.63
C VAL A 14 -42.06 56.84 -10.89
N ALA A 15 -42.07 55.97 -9.87
CA ALA A 15 -40.84 55.43 -9.26
C ALA A 15 -40.16 54.39 -10.17
N SER A 16 -38.91 54.66 -10.58
CA SER A 16 -38.07 53.71 -11.31
C SER A 16 -37.43 52.71 -10.36
N LEU A 17 -37.92 51.46 -10.37
CA LEU A 17 -37.21 50.31 -9.78
C LEU A 17 -35.92 50.04 -10.59
N PRO A 18 -34.79 49.68 -9.95
CA PRO A 18 -33.61 49.22 -10.67
C PRO A 18 -33.84 47.83 -11.25
N ASP A 19 -33.53 47.66 -12.54
CA ASP A 19 -33.77 46.44 -13.31
C ASP A 19 -33.08 45.20 -12.71
N THR A 20 -33.87 44.28 -12.15
CA THR A 20 -33.41 42.92 -11.82
C THR A 20 -33.43 42.03 -13.07
N HIS A 21 -32.64 42.37 -14.09
CA HIS A 21 -32.36 41.48 -15.22
C HIS A 21 -31.22 40.50 -14.90
N GLY A 22 -31.43 39.68 -13.87
CA GLY A 22 -30.68 38.45 -13.68
C GLY A 22 -31.08 37.45 -14.77
N ASN A 23 -30.13 37.06 -15.63
CA ASN A 23 -30.35 36.07 -16.67
C ASN A 23 -30.82 34.71 -16.06
N PRO A 24 -32.04 34.23 -16.36
CA PRO A 24 -32.60 33.03 -15.72
C PRO A 24 -32.04 31.71 -16.27
N HIS A 25 -31.15 31.75 -17.27
CA HIS A 25 -30.47 30.58 -17.81
C HIS A 25 -28.96 30.69 -17.58
N GLY A 26 -28.52 30.19 -16.42
CA GLY A 26 -27.12 30.03 -16.05
C GLY A 26 -26.43 28.93 -16.86
N GLU A 27 -26.25 29.16 -18.17
CA GLU A 27 -25.34 28.35 -18.97
C GLU A 27 -23.92 28.46 -18.42
N ALA A 28 -23.38 27.36 -17.89
CA ALA A 28 -22.01 27.30 -17.40
C ALA A 28 -21.03 27.81 -18.46
N THR A 29 -20.07 28.65 -18.07
CA THR A 29 -19.10 29.25 -19.01
C THR A 29 -18.29 28.16 -19.73
N ALA A 30 -17.70 28.49 -20.89
CA ALA A 30 -16.85 27.55 -21.61
C ALA A 30 -15.69 27.02 -20.73
N GLU A 31 -15.16 27.86 -19.86
CA GLU A 31 -14.15 27.50 -18.85
C GLU A 31 -14.69 26.52 -17.80
N ALA A 32 -15.90 26.76 -17.26
CA ALA A 32 -16.53 25.84 -16.30
C ALA A 32 -16.85 24.48 -16.95
N ARG A 33 -17.27 24.46 -18.23
CA ARG A 33 -17.45 23.23 -19.00
C ARG A 33 -16.12 22.50 -19.20
N ALA A 34 -15.06 23.21 -19.58
CA ALA A 34 -13.72 22.64 -19.75
C ALA A 34 -13.17 22.05 -18.45
N ALA A 35 -13.32 22.76 -17.33
CA ALA A 35 -12.93 22.28 -16.00
C ALA A 35 -13.70 21.01 -15.58
N ALA A 36 -15.02 20.96 -15.82
CA ALA A 36 -15.84 19.78 -15.55
C ALA A 36 -15.45 18.56 -16.41
N VAL A 37 -15.10 18.78 -17.69
CA VAL A 37 -14.57 17.73 -18.58
C VAL A 37 -13.21 17.25 -18.08
N ALA A 38 -12.29 18.16 -17.73
CA ALA A 38 -10.98 17.80 -17.20
C ALA A 38 -11.07 17.00 -15.90
N ALA A 39 -11.93 17.40 -14.96
CA ALA A 39 -12.19 16.67 -13.72
C ALA A 39 -12.79 15.28 -13.97
N THR A 40 -13.65 15.13 -14.98
CA THR A 40 -14.23 13.84 -15.38
C THR A 40 -13.18 12.91 -15.98
N ILE A 41 -12.28 13.44 -16.82
CA ILE A 41 -11.15 12.69 -17.39
C ILE A 41 -10.19 12.26 -16.29
N ALA A 42 -9.85 13.17 -15.35
CA ALA A 42 -8.97 12.89 -14.22
C ALA A 42 -9.53 11.78 -13.32
N ARG A 43 -10.83 11.86 -12.94
CA ARG A 43 -11.48 10.80 -12.15
C ARG A 43 -11.46 9.46 -12.88
N LYS A 44 -11.82 9.43 -14.17
CA LYS A 44 -11.77 8.20 -14.96
C LYS A 44 -10.35 7.60 -15.05
N ALA A 45 -9.31 8.43 -15.11
CA ALA A 45 -7.92 7.96 -15.09
C ALA A 45 -7.53 7.36 -13.74
N ILE A 46 -7.98 7.96 -12.63
CA ILE A 46 -7.81 7.41 -11.28
C ILE A 46 -8.54 6.07 -11.15
N ASP A 47 -9.83 6.01 -11.51
CA ASP A 47 -10.64 4.79 -11.46
C ASP A 47 -10.00 3.66 -12.31
N GLN A 48 -9.42 4.00 -13.46
CA GLN A 48 -8.74 3.04 -14.33
C GLN A 48 -7.40 2.56 -13.75
N ALA A 49 -6.61 3.45 -13.14
CA ALA A 49 -5.36 3.07 -12.47
C ALA A 49 -5.63 2.20 -11.23
N ASP A 50 -6.64 2.56 -10.44
CA ASP A 50 -7.11 1.80 -9.28
C ASP A 50 -7.63 0.40 -9.66
N HIS A 51 -8.40 0.30 -10.74
CA HIS A 51 -8.84 -0.98 -11.29
C HIS A 51 -7.65 -1.82 -11.80
N ALA A 52 -6.74 -1.22 -12.58
CA ALA A 52 -5.57 -1.90 -13.13
C ALA A 52 -4.62 -2.41 -12.04
N MET A 53 -4.43 -1.64 -10.96
CA MET A 53 -3.63 -2.03 -9.80
C MET A 53 -4.10 -3.36 -9.18
N ARG A 54 -5.41 -3.66 -9.25
CA ARG A 54 -6.03 -4.87 -8.70
C ARG A 54 -6.32 -5.97 -9.72
N ASN A 55 -6.43 -5.64 -11.00
CA ASN A 55 -6.93 -6.54 -12.04
C ASN A 55 -6.04 -6.51 -13.28
N TRP A 56 -5.39 -7.64 -13.57
CA TRP A 56 -4.48 -7.76 -14.72
C TRP A 56 -4.36 -9.18 -15.23
N THR A 57 -4.26 -9.34 -16.54
CA THR A 57 -4.06 -10.62 -17.23
C THR A 57 -3.20 -10.35 -18.45
N ASP A 58 -2.19 -11.19 -18.71
CA ASP A 58 -1.31 -10.97 -19.85
C ASP A 58 -2.06 -11.28 -21.15
N PRO A 59 -2.04 -10.38 -22.15
CA PRO A 59 -2.80 -10.55 -23.39
C PRO A 59 -2.30 -11.72 -24.25
N THR A 60 -1.12 -12.28 -23.97
CA THR A 60 -0.59 -13.46 -24.67
C THR A 60 -1.33 -14.71 -24.20
N PRO A 61 -2.04 -15.45 -25.07
CA PRO A 61 -2.74 -16.66 -24.68
C PRO A 61 -1.78 -17.84 -24.47
N GLY A 62 -2.27 -18.88 -23.78
CA GLY A 62 -1.58 -20.17 -23.65
C GLY A 62 -0.83 -20.41 -22.34
N PRO A 63 -0.28 -21.63 -22.14
CA PRO A 63 0.37 -22.03 -20.90
C PRO A 63 1.76 -21.39 -20.74
N ILE A 64 2.10 -21.03 -19.50
CA ILE A 64 3.41 -20.45 -19.16
C ILE A 64 4.28 -21.51 -18.47
N ARG A 65 5.50 -21.71 -18.97
CA ARG A 65 6.46 -22.65 -18.39
C ARG A 65 7.33 -21.94 -17.35
N ILE A 66 7.17 -22.27 -16.07
CA ILE A 66 7.95 -21.69 -14.96
C ILE A 66 9.47 -21.77 -15.24
N GLY A 67 10.13 -20.60 -15.23
CA GLY A 67 11.54 -20.44 -15.57
C GLY A 67 11.86 -20.13 -17.03
N SER A 68 10.86 -20.00 -17.92
CA SER A 68 11.07 -19.57 -19.30
C SER A 68 11.11 -18.04 -19.45
N PRO A 69 11.53 -17.49 -20.61
CA PRO A 69 11.44 -16.06 -20.90
C PRO A 69 10.00 -15.52 -20.83
N GLU A 70 9.01 -16.34 -21.19
CA GLU A 70 7.58 -16.01 -21.09
C GLU A 70 7.17 -15.81 -19.63
N HIS A 71 7.70 -16.63 -18.71
CA HIS A 71 7.46 -16.48 -17.28
C HIS A 71 8.09 -15.20 -16.73
N LEU A 72 9.32 -14.85 -17.16
CA LEU A 72 9.95 -13.56 -16.82
C LEU A 72 9.11 -12.37 -17.29
N ARG A 73 8.66 -12.39 -18.56
CA ARG A 73 7.80 -11.34 -19.10
C ARG A 73 6.49 -11.24 -18.33
N LEU A 74 5.86 -12.36 -18.00
CA LEU A 74 4.58 -12.41 -17.29
C LEU A 74 4.63 -11.64 -15.95
N PHE A 75 5.55 -12.00 -15.05
CA PHE A 75 5.58 -11.36 -13.72
C PHE A 75 6.17 -9.94 -13.76
N SER A 76 7.11 -9.66 -14.67
CA SER A 76 7.67 -8.31 -14.81
C SER A 76 6.64 -7.34 -15.41
N ASN A 77 5.88 -7.77 -16.43
CA ASN A 77 4.78 -6.98 -16.99
C ASN A 77 3.64 -6.78 -15.99
N MET A 78 3.32 -7.79 -15.17
CA MET A 78 2.31 -7.65 -14.10
C MET A 78 2.65 -6.47 -13.20
N LEU A 79 3.88 -6.42 -12.67
CA LEU A 79 4.30 -5.33 -11.79
C LEU A 79 4.33 -3.99 -12.54
N LEU A 80 4.96 -3.93 -13.72
CA LEU A 80 5.10 -2.70 -14.50
C LEU A 80 3.78 -2.09 -14.98
N GLN A 81 2.80 -2.93 -15.36
CA GLN A 81 1.54 -2.47 -15.96
C GLN A 81 0.42 -2.23 -14.94
N THR A 82 0.61 -2.66 -13.69
CA THR A 82 -0.36 -2.43 -12.60
C THR A 82 0.11 -1.38 -11.58
N HIS A 83 1.17 -0.63 -11.91
CA HIS A 83 1.65 0.50 -11.13
C HIS A 83 0.61 1.62 -11.03
N ASN A 84 0.41 2.15 -9.83
CA ASN A 84 -0.47 3.28 -9.58
C ASN A 84 0.35 4.49 -9.09
N PRO A 85 0.55 5.55 -9.90
CA PRO A 85 1.41 6.68 -9.56
C PRO A 85 0.72 7.69 -8.61
N TYR A 86 0.06 7.22 -7.56
CA TYR A 86 -0.52 8.08 -6.53
C TYR A 86 0.58 8.80 -5.74
N LYS A 87 0.28 10.02 -5.26
CA LYS A 87 1.28 10.89 -4.63
C LYS A 87 1.02 11.00 -3.13
N PRO A 88 1.93 10.58 -2.26
CA PRO A 88 1.75 10.71 -0.80
C PRO A 88 1.48 12.15 -0.34
N ALA A 89 2.07 13.13 -1.04
CA ALA A 89 1.94 14.55 -0.74
C ALA A 89 0.55 15.16 -1.03
N VAL A 90 -0.39 14.42 -1.63
CA VAL A 90 -1.78 14.87 -1.85
C VAL A 90 -2.82 14.07 -1.08
N ILE A 91 -2.39 13.22 -0.14
CA ILE A 91 -3.27 12.52 0.80
C ILE A 91 -3.91 13.55 1.74
N ASP A 92 -5.24 13.61 1.76
CA ASP A 92 -6.01 14.41 2.72
C ASP A 92 -6.17 13.62 4.02
N TRP A 93 -5.23 13.82 4.96
CA TRP A 93 -5.21 13.09 6.23
C TRP A 93 -6.44 13.45 7.07
N PRO A 94 -7.33 12.49 7.40
CA PRO A 94 -8.57 12.78 8.08
C PRO A 94 -8.31 13.29 9.50
N LYS A 95 -9.10 14.29 9.93
CA LYS A 95 -9.09 14.79 11.30
C LYS A 95 -9.66 13.73 12.24
N LEU A 96 -8.80 13.17 13.08
CA LEU A 96 -9.17 12.10 14.02
C LEU A 96 -9.85 12.66 15.27
N ALA A 97 -10.87 11.96 15.76
CA ALA A 97 -11.42 12.20 17.08
C ALA A 97 -10.35 11.95 18.18
N PRO A 98 -10.41 12.58 19.37
CA PRO A 98 -9.34 12.50 20.35
C PRO A 98 -9.00 11.09 20.83
N ASP A 99 -9.96 10.16 20.83
CA ASP A 99 -9.76 8.75 21.15
C ASP A 99 -9.08 7.99 20.01
N ALA A 100 -9.50 8.22 18.76
CA ALA A 100 -8.88 7.64 17.56
C ALA A 100 -7.44 8.13 17.39
N LEU A 101 -7.19 9.43 17.58
CA LEU A 101 -5.85 10.01 17.56
C LEU A 101 -4.95 9.33 18.60
N ARG A 102 -5.41 9.20 19.85
CA ARG A 102 -4.65 8.49 20.89
C ARG A 102 -4.29 7.08 20.46
N ARG A 103 -5.24 6.28 19.93
CA ARG A 103 -4.99 4.92 19.45
C ARG A 103 -3.88 4.88 18.40
N VAL A 104 -3.93 5.75 17.38
CA VAL A 104 -2.91 5.86 16.33
C VAL A 104 -1.54 6.24 16.92
N THR A 105 -1.49 7.31 17.72
CA THR A 105 -0.25 7.83 18.32
C THR A 105 0.40 6.86 19.33
N SER A 106 -0.37 5.90 19.87
CA SER A 106 0.11 4.93 20.86
C SER A 106 0.67 3.62 20.27
N LEU A 107 0.58 3.41 18.95
CA LEU A 107 1.10 2.17 18.35
C LEU A 107 2.65 2.19 18.34
N PRO A 108 3.33 1.20 18.97
CA PRO A 108 4.79 1.14 19.02
C PRO A 108 5.36 0.52 17.72
N ILE A 109 4.96 1.08 16.58
CA ILE A 109 5.23 0.51 15.24
C ILE A 109 5.82 1.52 14.25
N TRP A 110 5.68 2.82 14.49
CA TRP A 110 5.90 3.83 13.45
C TRP A 110 7.36 3.96 13.04
N ASP A 111 8.29 3.91 14.01
CA ASP A 111 9.74 3.87 13.74
C ASP A 111 10.11 2.63 12.93
N ILE A 112 9.64 1.47 13.37
CA ILE A 112 9.87 0.17 12.73
C ILE A 112 9.34 0.19 11.30
N ALA A 113 8.12 0.69 11.08
CA ALA A 113 7.49 0.76 9.76
C ALA A 113 8.32 1.61 8.78
N VAL A 114 8.64 2.86 9.16
CA VAL A 114 9.45 3.76 8.33
C VAL A 114 10.84 3.18 8.05
N GLN A 115 11.44 2.49 9.03
CA GLN A 115 12.74 1.85 8.88
C GLN A 115 12.71 0.59 8.01
N THR A 116 11.62 -0.18 8.04
CA THR A 116 11.43 -1.35 7.17
C THR A 116 11.37 -0.91 5.72
N GLU A 117 10.50 0.02 5.32
CA GLU A 117 10.34 0.38 3.90
C GLU A 117 11.63 1.07 3.37
N GLY A 118 12.26 1.91 4.21
CA GLY A 118 13.54 2.53 3.88
C GLY A 118 14.66 1.51 3.60
N ARG A 119 14.66 0.40 4.33
CA ARG A 119 15.62 -0.70 4.14
C ARG A 119 15.22 -1.65 3.01
N ALA A 120 13.92 -1.87 2.81
CA ALA A 120 13.38 -2.64 1.70
C ALA A 120 13.82 -2.01 0.38
N SER A 121 13.49 -0.75 0.14
CA SER A 121 13.92 0.03 -1.03
C SER A 121 15.42 -0.10 -1.32
N VAL A 122 16.29 0.11 -0.31
CA VAL A 122 17.75 -0.04 -0.48
C VAL A 122 18.16 -1.46 -0.87
N ARG A 123 17.56 -2.50 -0.27
CA ARG A 123 17.84 -3.90 -0.61
C ARG A 123 17.36 -4.25 -2.03
N VAL A 124 16.19 -3.78 -2.44
CA VAL A 124 15.64 -4.01 -3.78
C VAL A 124 16.49 -3.33 -4.85
N HIS A 125 16.78 -2.02 -4.71
CA HIS A 125 17.63 -1.30 -5.67
C HIS A 125 19.06 -1.87 -5.73
N ALA A 126 19.63 -2.30 -4.60
CA ALA A 126 20.94 -2.95 -4.57
C ALA A 126 20.94 -4.25 -5.40
N PHE A 127 19.86 -5.04 -5.34
CA PHE A 127 19.72 -6.24 -6.16
C PHE A 127 19.44 -5.90 -7.63
N ALA A 128 18.58 -4.92 -7.92
CA ALA A 128 18.29 -4.42 -9.27
C ALA A 128 19.57 -4.04 -10.03
N GLY A 129 20.50 -3.35 -9.36
CA GLY A 129 21.81 -2.99 -9.91
C GLY A 129 22.68 -4.18 -10.35
N THR A 130 22.43 -5.39 -9.84
CA THR A 130 23.12 -6.63 -10.28
C THR A 130 22.47 -7.29 -11.50
N VAL A 131 21.20 -6.99 -11.78
CA VAL A 131 20.41 -7.63 -12.83
C VAL A 131 20.79 -7.09 -14.20
N ARG A 132 20.98 -7.98 -15.19
CA ARG A 132 21.35 -7.62 -16.57
C ARG A 132 20.18 -7.59 -17.56
N ASP A 133 19.12 -8.33 -17.28
CA ASP A 133 17.92 -8.31 -18.11
C ASP A 133 17.18 -6.98 -17.88
N PRO A 134 16.96 -6.15 -18.92
CA PRO A 134 16.43 -4.80 -18.74
C PRO A 134 14.99 -4.80 -18.24
N LEU A 135 14.17 -5.78 -18.66
CA LEU A 135 12.77 -5.86 -18.24
C LEU A 135 12.66 -6.25 -16.76
N LEU A 136 13.44 -7.25 -16.33
CA LEU A 136 13.50 -7.61 -14.92
C LEU A 136 14.11 -6.50 -14.06
N ARG A 137 15.12 -5.78 -14.56
CA ARG A 137 15.70 -4.65 -13.84
C ARG A 137 14.66 -3.55 -13.63
N SER A 138 13.95 -3.11 -14.67
CA SER A 138 12.95 -2.05 -14.52
C SER A 138 11.78 -2.46 -13.61
N ALA A 139 11.42 -3.74 -13.57
CA ALA A 139 10.46 -4.23 -12.59
C ALA A 139 11.00 -4.11 -11.14
N LEU A 140 12.24 -4.52 -10.89
CA LEU A 140 12.88 -4.35 -9.57
C LEU A 140 13.13 -2.87 -9.19
N GLU A 141 13.45 -2.01 -10.16
CA GLU A 141 13.59 -0.57 -9.93
C GLU A 141 12.25 0.02 -9.49
N MET A 142 11.14 -0.34 -10.16
CA MET A 142 9.79 0.04 -9.76
C MET A 142 9.43 -0.50 -8.37
N ASP A 143 9.69 -1.78 -8.10
CA ASP A 143 9.46 -2.42 -6.79
C ASP A 143 10.11 -1.57 -5.67
N GLY A 144 11.41 -1.26 -5.78
CA GLY A 144 12.14 -0.41 -4.82
C GLY A 144 11.70 1.06 -4.77
N ASP A 145 11.19 1.62 -5.88
CA ASP A 145 10.60 2.97 -5.92
C ASP A 145 9.24 3.02 -5.20
N GLU A 146 8.46 1.92 -5.24
CA GLU A 146 7.22 1.79 -4.50
C GLU A 146 7.47 1.66 -2.99
N GLU A 147 8.46 0.85 -2.57
CA GLU A 147 8.97 0.80 -1.19
C GLU A 147 9.41 2.19 -0.68
N ALA A 148 10.20 2.91 -1.49
CA ALA A 148 10.63 4.27 -1.16
C ALA A 148 9.43 5.22 -0.96
N ARG A 149 8.35 5.01 -1.73
CA ARG A 149 7.11 5.79 -1.62
C ARG A 149 6.26 5.37 -0.42
N HIS A 150 6.22 4.10 -0.04
CA HIS A 150 5.56 3.62 1.20
C HIS A 150 6.18 4.29 2.42
N LYS A 151 7.52 4.36 2.47
CA LYS A 151 8.25 5.15 3.48
C LYS A 151 7.71 6.58 3.57
N VAL A 152 7.55 7.26 2.43
CA VAL A 152 7.07 8.65 2.38
C VAL A 152 5.60 8.77 2.83
N VAL A 153 4.74 7.78 2.53
CA VAL A 153 3.35 7.73 3.07
C VAL A 153 3.38 7.68 4.59
N LEU A 154 4.17 6.77 5.17
CA LEU A 154 4.30 6.62 6.62
C LEU A 154 4.90 7.87 7.28
N SER A 155 5.98 8.42 6.70
CA SER A 155 6.57 9.69 7.15
C SER A 155 5.56 10.86 7.13
N LYS A 156 4.62 10.87 6.18
CA LYS A 156 3.56 11.88 6.12
C LYS A 156 2.41 11.63 7.11
N LEU A 157 2.10 10.38 7.45
CA LEU A 157 1.16 10.06 8.53
C LEU A 157 1.68 10.59 9.87
N VAL A 158 2.93 10.30 10.21
CA VAL A 158 3.50 10.67 11.52
C VAL A 158 3.61 12.18 11.68
N GLU A 159 3.96 12.89 10.61
CA GLU A 159 3.93 14.36 10.54
C GLU A 159 2.51 14.91 10.73
N ALA A 160 1.52 14.36 10.03
CA ALA A 160 0.13 14.81 10.10
C ALA A 160 -0.51 14.63 11.48
N TYR A 161 -0.11 13.59 12.23
CA TYR A 161 -0.64 13.31 13.57
C TYR A 161 0.30 13.65 14.73
N GLY A 162 1.43 14.30 14.45
CA GLY A 162 2.38 14.75 15.48
C GLY A 162 3.02 13.60 16.27
N ILE A 163 3.24 12.45 15.63
CA ILE A 163 3.87 11.28 16.22
C ILE A 163 5.39 11.51 16.20
N PRO A 164 6.08 11.55 17.35
CA PRO A 164 7.52 11.65 17.38
C PRO A 164 8.11 10.33 16.87
N LEU A 165 9.08 10.43 15.95
CA LEU A 165 9.94 9.31 15.58
C LEU A 165 11.32 9.47 16.22
N GLU A 166 11.94 8.33 16.50
CA GLU A 166 13.38 8.24 16.74
C GLU A 166 14.16 8.63 15.48
N PRO A 167 15.42 9.11 15.60
CA PRO A 167 16.26 9.43 14.46
C PRO A 167 16.42 8.21 13.53
N GLU A 168 16.14 8.40 12.25
CA GLU A 168 16.31 7.33 11.27
C GLU A 168 17.76 6.83 11.21
N PRO A 169 18.00 5.51 11.25
CA PRO A 169 19.33 4.95 11.05
C PRO A 169 19.76 5.08 9.58
N GLU A 170 21.06 4.95 9.34
CA GLU A 170 21.54 4.72 7.97
C GLU A 170 21.04 3.37 7.45
N TYR A 171 20.68 3.32 6.16
CA TYR A 171 20.31 2.10 5.45
C TYR A 171 21.49 1.65 4.56
N PRO A 172 22.48 0.92 5.10
CA PRO A 172 23.64 0.49 4.32
C PRO A 172 23.25 -0.52 3.24
N VAL A 173 23.86 -0.38 2.07
CA VAL A 173 23.73 -1.34 0.97
C VAL A 173 24.18 -2.74 1.44
N PRO A 174 23.37 -3.79 1.25
CA PRO A 174 23.73 -5.14 1.69
C PRO A 174 24.96 -5.68 0.95
N ALA A 175 25.91 -6.25 1.70
CA ALA A 175 27.14 -6.84 1.14
C ALA A 175 26.88 -8.04 0.19
N ASP A 176 25.74 -8.72 0.34
CA ASP A 176 25.20 -9.71 -0.60
C ASP A 176 23.80 -9.23 -1.03
N PRO A 177 23.67 -8.53 -2.18
CA PRO A 177 22.38 -8.01 -2.65
C PRO A 177 21.33 -9.10 -2.91
N GLU A 178 21.73 -10.30 -3.33
CA GLU A 178 20.82 -11.43 -3.50
C GLU A 178 20.30 -11.92 -2.13
N TRP A 179 21.12 -11.88 -1.07
CA TRP A 179 20.64 -12.13 0.29
C TRP A 179 19.67 -11.04 0.76
N GLY A 180 19.99 -9.76 0.52
CA GLY A 180 19.11 -8.64 0.88
C GLY A 180 17.72 -8.78 0.27
N TRP A 181 17.65 -8.97 -1.05
CA TRP A 181 16.41 -9.18 -1.78
C TRP A 181 15.64 -10.44 -1.34
N LEU A 182 16.32 -11.56 -1.11
CA LEU A 182 15.66 -12.77 -0.59
C LEU A 182 15.11 -12.56 0.82
N ALA A 183 15.80 -11.82 1.69
CA ALA A 183 15.32 -11.53 3.05
C ALA A 183 14.08 -10.64 3.04
N THR A 184 14.12 -9.56 2.26
CA THR A 184 13.02 -8.60 2.01
C THR A 184 11.77 -9.33 1.51
N GLY A 185 11.79 -9.92 0.31
CA GLY A 185 10.59 -10.54 -0.27
C GLY A 185 10.06 -11.79 0.46
N TYR A 186 10.90 -12.52 1.23
CA TYR A 186 10.39 -13.58 2.12
C TYR A 186 9.80 -13.02 3.43
N SER A 187 10.23 -11.84 3.90
CA SER A 187 9.58 -11.20 5.05
C SER A 187 8.24 -10.61 4.67
N GLU A 188 8.14 -9.86 3.56
CA GLU A 188 6.87 -9.35 3.02
C GLU A 188 5.84 -10.49 2.87
N CYS A 189 6.23 -11.63 2.29
CA CYS A 189 5.35 -12.82 2.20
C CYS A 189 4.71 -13.26 3.55
N ILE A 190 5.32 -12.89 4.69
CA ILE A 190 4.79 -13.10 6.05
C ILE A 190 4.06 -11.84 6.54
N ASP A 191 4.68 -10.67 6.38
CA ASP A 191 4.20 -9.41 6.92
C ASP A 191 2.97 -8.89 6.18
N SER A 192 2.97 -8.85 4.85
CA SER A 192 1.78 -8.49 4.05
C SER A 192 0.62 -9.45 4.35
N PHE A 193 0.88 -10.77 4.47
CA PHE A 193 -0.17 -11.76 4.81
C PHE A 193 -0.88 -11.43 6.14
N ALA A 194 -0.12 -11.02 7.17
CA ALA A 194 -0.69 -10.65 8.46
C ALA A 194 -1.28 -9.21 8.45
N ALA A 195 -0.66 -8.28 7.72
CA ALA A 195 -1.18 -6.92 7.51
C ALA A 195 -2.55 -6.96 6.82
N PHE A 196 -2.75 -7.79 5.79
CA PHE A 196 -4.01 -7.95 5.08
C PHE A 196 -5.19 -8.25 6.03
N GLY A 197 -4.99 -9.16 6.99
CA GLY A 197 -6.01 -9.47 8.00
C GLY A 197 -6.18 -8.36 9.04
N LEU A 198 -5.09 -7.73 9.51
CA LEU A 198 -5.17 -6.64 10.49
C LEU A 198 -5.82 -5.37 9.94
N PHE A 199 -5.55 -5.00 8.68
CA PHE A 199 -6.20 -3.87 8.03
C PHE A 199 -7.71 -4.11 7.83
N ALA A 200 -8.10 -5.33 7.41
CA ALA A 200 -9.51 -5.69 7.34
C ALA A 200 -10.17 -5.74 8.73
N ALA A 201 -9.46 -6.19 9.77
CA ALA A 201 -9.95 -6.16 11.16
C ALA A 201 -10.16 -4.72 11.65
N ALA A 202 -9.22 -3.82 11.39
CA ALA A 202 -9.34 -2.40 11.72
C ALA A 202 -10.54 -1.74 11.01
N LYS A 203 -10.71 -2.03 9.71
CA LYS A 203 -11.85 -1.56 8.90
C LYS A 203 -13.21 -2.07 9.40
N GLN A 204 -13.29 -3.35 9.79
CA GLN A 204 -14.54 -3.98 10.24
C GLN A 204 -14.92 -3.62 11.68
N SER A 205 -13.94 -3.42 12.56
CA SER A 205 -14.17 -3.09 13.98
C SER A 205 -14.48 -1.62 14.24
N GLY A 206 -14.18 -0.73 13.29
CA GLY A 206 -14.24 0.73 13.51
C GLY A 206 -13.20 1.25 14.50
N PHE A 207 -12.17 0.44 14.81
CA PHE A 207 -11.09 0.82 15.74
C PHE A 207 -10.36 2.08 15.25
N PHE A 208 -10.17 2.20 13.95
CA PHE A 208 -9.77 3.44 13.27
C PHE A 208 -10.91 3.93 12.35
N PRO A 209 -11.03 5.26 12.12
CA PRO A 209 -11.97 5.79 11.13
C PRO A 209 -11.71 5.19 9.75
N ALA A 210 -12.78 4.88 9.02
CA ALA A 210 -12.68 4.22 7.73
C ALA A 210 -11.81 5.02 6.75
N GLU A 211 -11.93 6.35 6.78
CA GLU A 211 -11.15 7.29 5.95
C GLU A 211 -9.64 7.14 6.18
N LEU A 212 -9.20 6.87 7.42
CA LEU A 212 -7.80 6.63 7.73
C LEU A 212 -7.33 5.27 7.20
N VAL A 213 -8.18 4.25 7.29
CA VAL A 213 -7.83 2.90 6.80
C VAL A 213 -7.80 2.86 5.26
N GLU A 214 -8.77 3.49 4.57
CA GLU A 214 -8.78 3.56 3.11
C GLU A 214 -7.55 4.28 2.52
N THR A 215 -6.99 5.24 3.27
CA THR A 215 -5.76 5.95 2.89
C THR A 215 -4.58 4.99 2.65
N PHE A 216 -4.57 3.82 3.30
CA PHE A 216 -3.54 2.79 3.15
C PHE A 216 -3.90 1.69 2.15
N GLU A 217 -5.15 1.52 1.71
CA GLU A 217 -5.51 0.42 0.78
C GLU A 217 -4.66 0.40 -0.52
N PRO A 218 -4.18 1.54 -1.07
CA PRO A 218 -3.18 1.52 -2.15
C PRO A 218 -1.84 0.88 -1.75
N VAL A 219 -1.28 1.22 -0.59
CA VAL A 219 -0.05 0.61 -0.04
C VAL A 219 -0.25 -0.90 0.13
N ILE A 220 -1.34 -1.30 0.80
CA ILE A 220 -1.64 -2.71 1.10
C ILE A 220 -1.99 -3.52 -0.17
N GLN A 221 -2.37 -2.88 -1.28
CA GLN A 221 -2.51 -3.56 -2.57
C GLN A 221 -1.18 -3.66 -3.32
N GLU A 222 -0.27 -2.69 -3.18
CA GLU A 222 1.08 -2.74 -3.74
C GLU A 222 1.91 -3.86 -3.11
N GLU A 223 1.87 -3.98 -1.79
CA GLU A 223 2.33 -5.15 -1.03
C GLU A 223 1.88 -6.49 -1.66
N GLY A 224 0.62 -6.57 -2.09
CA GLY A 224 0.08 -7.72 -2.80
C GLY A 224 0.73 -7.96 -4.18
N ARG A 225 1.12 -6.90 -4.89
CA ARG A 225 1.87 -6.97 -6.15
C ARG A 225 3.32 -7.40 -5.89
N HIS A 226 3.99 -6.85 -4.88
CA HIS A 226 5.39 -7.15 -4.51
C HIS A 226 5.57 -8.62 -4.18
N ILE A 227 4.78 -9.17 -3.26
CA ILE A 227 4.89 -10.60 -2.91
C ILE A 227 4.52 -11.52 -4.10
N LEU A 228 3.61 -11.08 -4.97
CA LEU A 228 3.25 -11.83 -6.19
C LEU A 228 4.39 -11.80 -7.22
N PHE A 229 5.04 -10.66 -7.41
CA PHE A 229 6.23 -10.49 -8.22
C PHE A 229 7.38 -11.34 -7.68
N PHE A 230 7.71 -11.19 -6.38
CA PHE A 230 8.78 -11.91 -5.70
C PHE A 230 8.66 -13.43 -5.82
N VAL A 231 7.49 -14.04 -5.55
CA VAL A 231 7.39 -15.52 -5.62
C VAL A 231 7.50 -16.06 -7.05
N ASN A 232 7.07 -15.29 -8.05
CA ASN A 232 7.27 -15.64 -9.46
C ASN A 232 8.73 -15.46 -9.87
N TRP A 233 9.37 -14.37 -9.46
CA TRP A 233 10.81 -14.17 -9.63
C TRP A 233 11.62 -15.30 -8.97
N ALA A 234 11.34 -15.66 -7.71
CA ALA A 234 12.10 -16.66 -6.97
C ALA A 234 11.97 -18.06 -7.58
N ALA A 235 10.80 -18.39 -8.15
CA ALA A 235 10.56 -19.61 -8.90
C ALA A 235 11.24 -19.60 -10.27
N TRP A 236 11.20 -18.47 -10.98
CA TRP A 236 11.92 -18.27 -12.24
C TRP A 236 13.43 -18.38 -12.05
N TYR A 237 13.98 -17.65 -11.08
CA TYR A 237 15.41 -17.55 -10.80
C TYR A 237 16.01 -18.91 -10.40
N ARG A 238 15.33 -19.67 -9.53
CA ARG A 238 15.71 -21.06 -9.22
C ARG A 238 15.81 -21.95 -10.46
N ARG A 239 14.98 -21.69 -11.48
CA ARG A 239 14.95 -22.47 -12.74
C ARG A 239 15.94 -21.95 -13.79
N SER A 240 16.19 -20.64 -13.87
CA SER A 240 17.18 -20.05 -14.77
C SER A 240 18.63 -20.30 -14.32
N LEU A 241 18.86 -20.52 -13.01
CA LEU A 241 20.16 -20.92 -12.49
C LEU A 241 20.65 -22.28 -13.08
N PRO A 242 21.94 -22.38 -13.44
CA PRO A 242 22.60 -23.64 -13.78
C PRO A 242 22.38 -24.70 -12.69
N TRP A 243 22.23 -25.96 -13.08
CA TRP A 243 21.82 -27.04 -12.16
C TRP A 243 22.70 -27.14 -10.91
N TRP A 244 24.01 -26.87 -11.03
CA TRP A 244 24.98 -26.90 -9.93
C TRP A 244 24.91 -25.69 -8.98
N ARG A 245 24.30 -24.56 -9.38
CA ARG A 245 24.03 -23.42 -8.48
C ARG A 245 22.76 -23.60 -7.65
N ARG A 246 21.82 -24.46 -8.09
CA ARG A 246 20.53 -24.65 -7.43
C ARG A 246 20.63 -25.17 -5.99
N PRO A 247 21.56 -26.08 -5.61
CA PRO A 247 21.78 -26.45 -4.22
C PRO A 247 22.22 -25.26 -3.36
N PHE A 248 23.19 -24.46 -3.81
CA PHE A 248 23.66 -23.27 -3.09
C PHE A 248 22.58 -22.21 -2.91
N TYR A 249 21.78 -21.95 -3.96
CA TYR A 249 20.60 -21.07 -3.85
C TYR A 249 19.59 -21.61 -2.84
N THR A 250 19.34 -22.92 -2.85
CA THR A 250 18.43 -23.57 -1.88
C THR A 250 18.94 -23.42 -0.45
N LEU A 251 20.25 -23.59 -0.22
CA LEU A 251 20.88 -23.33 1.09
C LEU A 251 20.80 -21.85 1.51
N LYS A 252 20.96 -20.91 0.57
CA LYS A 252 20.77 -19.47 0.85
C LYS A 252 19.33 -19.19 1.29
N VAL A 253 18.34 -19.72 0.57
CA VAL A 253 16.91 -19.63 0.94
C VAL A 253 16.64 -20.22 2.32
N TRP A 254 17.17 -21.41 2.65
CA TRP A 254 17.05 -21.98 4.00
C TRP A 254 17.68 -21.09 5.08
N ARG A 255 18.84 -20.49 4.80
CA ARG A 255 19.51 -19.55 5.70
C ARG A 255 18.65 -18.31 5.94
N VAL A 256 17.95 -17.78 4.91
CA VAL A 256 16.98 -16.68 5.06
C VAL A 256 15.82 -17.09 5.97
N TRP A 257 15.20 -18.25 5.73
CA TRP A 257 14.10 -18.72 6.58
C TRP A 257 14.52 -18.90 8.05
N ILE A 258 15.72 -19.42 8.31
CA ILE A 258 16.26 -19.53 9.68
C ILE A 258 16.48 -18.15 10.32
N HIS A 259 16.93 -17.16 9.55
CA HIS A 259 17.12 -15.78 10.01
C HIS A 259 15.77 -15.13 10.38
N LEU A 260 14.80 -15.11 9.47
CA LEU A 260 13.46 -14.54 9.70
C LEU A 260 12.72 -15.21 10.87
N ILE A 261 12.84 -16.54 11.02
CA ILE A 261 12.25 -17.27 12.16
C ILE A 261 12.93 -16.87 13.48
N ARG A 262 14.25 -16.69 13.49
CA ARG A 262 14.98 -16.28 14.70
C ARG A 262 14.62 -14.87 15.15
N GLU A 263 14.48 -13.92 14.22
CA GLU A 263 14.09 -12.54 14.53
C GLU A 263 12.70 -12.50 15.16
N ARG A 264 11.71 -13.16 14.53
CA ARG A 264 10.34 -13.25 15.06
C ARG A 264 10.28 -13.92 16.43
N ILE A 265 11.12 -14.92 16.71
CA ILE A 265 11.24 -15.56 18.03
C ILE A 265 11.92 -14.65 19.06
N GLY A 266 12.91 -13.84 18.67
CA GLY A 266 13.59 -12.88 19.56
C GLY A 266 12.61 -11.81 20.05
N ILE A 267 11.87 -11.21 19.11
CA ILE A 267 10.83 -10.21 19.36
C ILE A 267 9.72 -10.80 20.26
N ALA A 268 9.21 -12.00 19.94
CA ALA A 268 8.18 -12.66 20.75
C ALA A 268 8.63 -13.03 22.18
N LYS A 269 9.93 -12.98 22.47
CA LYS A 269 10.50 -13.22 23.82
C LYS A 269 10.93 -11.94 24.53
N GLY A 270 10.81 -10.77 23.91
CA GLY A 270 11.33 -9.51 24.44
C GLY A 270 12.85 -9.53 24.63
N ILE A 271 13.57 -10.42 23.93
CA ILE A 271 15.03 -10.47 23.98
C ILE A 271 15.54 -9.56 22.88
N ASP A 272 15.93 -8.36 23.28
CA ASP A 272 16.67 -7.44 22.42
C ASP A 272 18.07 -8.02 22.14
N THR A 273 18.19 -8.76 21.04
CA THR A 273 19.49 -9.19 20.53
C THR A 273 20.16 -7.99 19.90
N GLY A 274 20.90 -7.20 20.70
CA GLY A 274 21.45 -5.87 20.39
C GLY A 274 22.46 -5.74 19.24
N ASP A 275 22.10 -6.28 18.08
CA ASP A 275 22.64 -6.14 16.72
C ASP A 275 21.52 -6.40 15.67
N SER A 276 20.30 -6.79 16.08
CA SER A 276 19.17 -7.06 15.18
C SER A 276 18.37 -5.80 14.87
N VAL A 277 18.72 -5.20 13.75
CA VAL A 277 17.79 -4.54 12.82
C VAL A 277 16.37 -5.13 12.93
N GLN A 278 15.40 -4.32 13.40
CA GLN A 278 14.06 -4.78 13.76
C GLN A 278 13.10 -4.85 12.55
N ASP A 279 13.45 -5.57 11.49
CA ASP A 279 12.63 -5.64 10.26
C ASP A 279 11.34 -6.47 10.45
N ALA A 280 11.40 -7.55 11.22
CA ALA A 280 10.49 -8.69 11.04
C ALA A 280 9.42 -8.82 12.14
N ASN A 281 8.48 -7.86 12.28
CA ASN A 281 7.17 -8.08 12.96
C ASN A 281 6.17 -6.87 12.97
N PHE A 282 6.15 -5.99 11.97
CA PHE A 282 5.20 -4.85 11.93
C PHE A 282 3.73 -5.24 12.25
N PRO A 283 3.17 -6.34 11.70
CA PRO A 283 1.83 -6.81 12.06
C PRO A 283 1.68 -7.23 13.54
N MET A 284 2.68 -7.90 14.11
CA MET A 284 2.58 -8.41 15.49
C MET A 284 2.59 -7.27 16.51
N ASN A 285 3.39 -6.22 16.30
CA ASN A 285 3.42 -5.06 17.19
C ASN A 285 2.13 -4.21 17.06
N ALA A 286 1.52 -4.15 15.87
CA ALA A 286 0.20 -3.54 15.68
C ALA A 286 -0.93 -4.38 16.29
N SER A 287 -0.78 -5.72 16.32
CA SER A 287 -1.87 -6.62 16.70
C SER A 287 -2.36 -6.44 18.13
N GLY A 288 -1.48 -6.18 19.10
CA GLY A 288 -1.84 -6.14 20.54
C GLY A 288 -3.00 -5.19 20.88
N ALA A 289 -3.12 -4.07 20.17
CA ALA A 289 -4.20 -3.09 20.37
C ALA A 289 -5.52 -3.46 19.64
N LEU A 290 -5.44 -4.26 18.58
CA LEU A 290 -6.58 -4.72 17.77
C LEU A 290 -7.16 -6.05 18.28
N THR A 291 -6.32 -6.90 18.89
CA THR A 291 -6.67 -8.28 19.31
C THR A 291 -7.67 -8.38 20.47
N GLU A 292 -7.96 -7.30 21.19
CA GLU A 292 -9.03 -7.30 22.20
C GLU A 292 -10.42 -7.56 21.58
N SER A 293 -10.58 -7.35 20.26
CA SER A 293 -11.85 -7.49 19.53
C SER A 293 -12.02 -8.79 18.74
N LEU A 294 -10.95 -9.58 18.53
CA LEU A 294 -10.95 -10.75 17.64
C LEU A 294 -10.20 -11.94 18.24
N THR A 295 -10.74 -13.15 18.08
CA THR A 295 -9.99 -14.37 18.45
C THR A 295 -8.83 -14.59 17.47
N PRO A 296 -7.72 -15.23 17.92
CA PRO A 296 -6.62 -15.57 17.03
C PRO A 296 -7.03 -16.45 15.84
N GLY A 297 -8.05 -17.31 15.97
CA GLY A 297 -8.59 -18.08 14.86
C GLY A 297 -9.34 -17.21 13.85
N ALA A 298 -10.15 -16.26 14.31
CA ALA A 298 -10.85 -15.31 13.45
C ALA A 298 -9.89 -14.38 12.69
N LEU A 299 -8.79 -13.94 13.31
CA LEU A 299 -7.74 -13.17 12.64
C LEU A 299 -7.06 -14.01 11.53
N ILE A 300 -6.75 -15.28 11.79
CA ILE A 300 -6.18 -16.18 10.77
C ILE A 300 -7.13 -16.37 9.58
N ASP A 301 -8.42 -16.56 9.84
CA ASP A 301 -9.43 -16.67 8.77
C ASP A 301 -9.50 -15.39 7.93
N LEU A 302 -9.40 -14.23 8.57
CA LEU A 302 -9.42 -12.94 7.88
C LEU A 302 -8.15 -12.72 7.03
N CYS A 303 -6.96 -13.07 7.54
CA CYS A 303 -5.73 -13.06 6.74
C CYS A 303 -5.84 -13.97 5.50
N LEU A 304 -6.45 -15.15 5.64
CA LEU A 304 -6.64 -16.10 4.54
C LEU A 304 -7.59 -15.55 3.46
N VAL A 305 -8.75 -15.01 3.87
CA VAL A 305 -9.73 -14.40 2.95
C VAL A 305 -9.13 -13.19 2.23
N GLU A 306 -8.46 -12.31 2.95
CA GLU A 306 -7.91 -11.08 2.38
C GLU A 306 -6.69 -11.32 1.49
N ASN A 307 -5.87 -12.32 1.80
CA ASN A 307 -4.81 -12.80 0.90
C ASN A 307 -5.40 -13.37 -0.40
N GLU A 308 -6.49 -14.14 -0.33
CA GLU A 308 -7.15 -14.63 -1.54
C GLU A 308 -7.78 -13.48 -2.35
N ARG A 309 -8.49 -12.55 -1.69
CA ARG A 309 -9.10 -11.36 -2.31
C ARG A 309 -8.07 -10.54 -3.08
N ARG A 310 -6.95 -10.17 -2.45
CA ARG A 310 -5.92 -9.32 -3.08
C ARG A 310 -5.23 -10.01 -4.26
N MET A 311 -5.21 -11.34 -4.29
CA MET A 311 -4.58 -12.14 -5.34
C MET A 311 -5.53 -12.55 -6.47
N ALA A 312 -6.84 -12.35 -6.33
CA ALA A 312 -7.85 -12.90 -7.23
C ALA A 312 -7.89 -12.24 -8.62
N GLY A 313 -7.60 -10.94 -8.72
CA GLY A 313 -7.68 -10.18 -9.98
C GLY A 313 -6.48 -10.34 -10.92
N TYR A 314 -5.41 -11.00 -10.49
CA TYR A 314 -4.21 -11.23 -11.32
C TYR A 314 -4.27 -12.53 -12.13
N ASP A 315 -3.54 -12.58 -13.25
CA ASP A 315 -3.42 -13.73 -14.14
C ASP A 315 -3.28 -15.07 -13.39
N ALA A 316 -4.16 -16.03 -13.67
CA ALA A 316 -4.18 -17.34 -13.01
C ALA A 316 -2.92 -18.19 -13.28
N ARG A 317 -2.08 -17.81 -14.27
CA ARG A 317 -0.81 -18.47 -14.60
C ARG A 317 0.36 -18.02 -13.71
N LEU A 318 0.22 -16.91 -12.98
CA LEU A 318 1.17 -16.47 -11.96
C LEU A 318 1.08 -17.38 -10.72
N LEU A 319 2.22 -17.79 -10.19
CA LEU A 319 2.31 -18.49 -8.90
C LEU A 319 1.83 -17.57 -7.78
N ARG A 320 1.21 -18.11 -6.73
CA ARG A 320 0.75 -17.35 -5.55
C ARG A 320 1.65 -17.61 -4.33
N PRO A 321 1.74 -16.67 -3.36
CA PRO A 321 2.54 -16.81 -2.14
C PRO A 321 1.91 -17.81 -1.17
N ASP A 322 2.06 -19.10 -1.47
CA ASP A 322 1.26 -20.16 -0.87
C ASP A 322 1.79 -20.71 0.47
N PHE A 323 3.04 -20.41 0.84
CA PHE A 323 3.68 -21.01 2.02
C PHE A 323 3.02 -20.56 3.33
N VAL A 324 2.95 -19.25 3.56
CA VAL A 324 2.36 -18.69 4.79
C VAL A 324 0.87 -19.03 4.91
N PRO A 325 0.02 -18.89 3.87
CA PRO A 325 -1.36 -19.39 3.90
C PRO A 325 -1.50 -20.88 4.20
N ARG A 326 -0.58 -21.76 3.76
CA ARG A 326 -0.62 -23.19 4.10
C ARG A 326 -0.28 -23.45 5.57
N ILE A 327 0.70 -22.73 6.14
CA ILE A 327 1.00 -22.79 7.57
C ILE A 327 -0.16 -22.22 8.40
N ALA A 328 -0.73 -21.10 8.00
CA ALA A 328 -1.89 -20.49 8.65
C ALA A 328 -3.10 -21.44 8.68
N ARG A 329 -3.44 -22.08 7.55
CA ARG A 329 -4.49 -23.13 7.49
C ARG A 329 -4.19 -24.36 8.36
N LEU A 330 -2.93 -24.68 8.62
CA LEU A 330 -2.54 -25.75 9.53
C LEU A 330 -2.72 -25.31 10.99
N VAL A 331 -2.22 -24.14 11.37
CA VAL A 331 -2.36 -23.55 12.72
C VAL A 331 -3.83 -23.36 13.08
N ARG A 332 -4.66 -22.89 12.14
CA ARG A 332 -6.11 -22.70 12.30
C ARG A 332 -6.87 -23.94 12.77
N ARG A 333 -6.36 -25.15 12.51
CA ARG A 333 -6.96 -26.41 13.00
C ARG A 333 -6.82 -26.62 14.50
N PHE A 334 -5.90 -25.90 15.15
CA PHE A 334 -5.58 -26.02 16.58
C PHE A 334 -5.94 -24.76 17.38
N VAL A 335 -6.22 -23.65 16.71
CA VAL A 335 -6.54 -22.34 17.30
C VAL A 335 -8.01 -22.00 17.03
N LYS A 336 -8.75 -21.55 18.06
CA LYS A 336 -10.20 -21.27 17.98
C LYS A 336 -10.53 -19.93 17.34
#